data_AF-A0A3A8ZUU0-F1
#
_entry.id   AF-A0A3A8ZUU0-F1
#
_cell.length_a   1.000
_cell.length_b   1.000
_cell.length_c   1.000
_cell.angle_alpha   90.00
_cell.angle_beta   90.00
_cell.angle_gamma   90.00
#
_symmetry.space_group_name_H-M   'P 1'
#
loop_
_entity.id
_entity.type
_entity.pdbx_description
1 polymer ?
#
loop_
_entity_poly.entity_id
_entity_poly.type
_entity_poly.pdbx_seq_one_letter_code
_entity_poly.pdbx_strand_id
1 'polypeptide(L)'
;MAFELKVGKFKPEYISKMDFYLEALDRQKKKENENPSGGMILCASKDDEVVEYAMSRTLSPMMVAEYQLQLPDKNVLQKKLQELINMPLLEDDE
;
A
#
# COMPACT_ATOMS: atom_id res chain seq x y z
N MET A 1 -9.96 -4.45 1.21
CA MET A 1 -8.75 -3.83 0.62
C MET A 1 -9.07 -3.36 -0.79
N ALA A 2 -8.63 -2.17 -1.18
CA ALA A 2 -8.80 -1.59 -2.51
C ALA A 2 -7.45 -1.40 -3.21
N PHE A 3 -7.42 -1.59 -4.53
CA PHE A 3 -6.24 -1.40 -5.37
C PHE A 3 -6.56 -0.43 -6.50
N GLU A 4 -5.71 0.58 -6.69
CA GLU A 4 -5.82 1.56 -7.76
C GLU A 4 -4.57 1.47 -8.65
N LEU A 5 -4.72 1.04 -9.91
CA LEU A 5 -3.61 0.89 -10.85
C LEU A 5 -3.54 2.07 -11.84
N LYS A 6 -2.33 2.60 -12.05
CA LYS A 6 -2.07 3.75 -12.93
C LYS A 6 -0.88 3.51 -13.84
N VAL A 7 -1.12 3.57 -15.14
CA VAL A 7 -0.09 3.43 -16.19
C VAL A 7 0.90 4.60 -16.27
N GLY A 8 0.72 5.65 -15.47
CA GLY A 8 1.55 6.86 -15.48
C GLY A 8 2.00 7.28 -14.09
N LYS A 9 2.64 8.46 -14.01
CA LYS A 9 3.12 9.04 -12.76
C LYS A 9 1.96 9.22 -11.76
N PHE A 10 2.26 9.03 -10.48
CA PHE A 10 1.35 9.39 -9.39
C PHE A 10 0.85 10.83 -9.52
N LYS A 11 -0.43 11.02 -9.19
CA LYS A 11 -1.06 12.34 -9.06
C LYS A 11 -1.81 12.41 -7.73
N PRO A 12 -1.76 13.55 -7.00
CA PRO A 12 -2.47 13.70 -5.72
C PRO A 12 -3.97 13.37 -5.78
N GLU A 13 -4.64 13.63 -6.92
CA GLU A 13 -6.07 13.32 -7.11
C GLU A 13 -6.43 11.83 -6.94
N TYR A 14 -5.45 10.93 -7.04
CA TYR A 14 -5.67 9.49 -6.85
C TYR A 14 -5.97 9.15 -5.38
N ILE A 15 -5.50 9.97 -4.42
CA ILE A 15 -5.79 9.79 -2.99
C ILE A 15 -7.30 9.91 -2.76
N SER A 16 -7.94 10.95 -3.30
CA SER A 16 -9.38 11.15 -3.12
C SER A 16 -10.22 10.02 -3.71
N LYS A 17 -9.76 9.38 -4.79
CA LYS A 17 -10.41 8.17 -5.34
C LYS A 17 -10.27 7.01 -4.36
N MET A 18 -9.08 6.81 -3.80
CA MET A 18 -8.84 5.77 -2.81
C MET A 18 -9.70 5.99 -1.56
N ASP A 19 -9.74 7.20 -1.00
CA ASP A 19 -10.58 7.54 0.15
C ASP A 19 -12.05 7.17 -0.09
N PHE A 20 -12.57 7.49 -1.28
CA PHE A 20 -13.93 7.11 -1.67
C PHE A 20 -14.13 5.58 -1.68
N TYR A 21 -13.16 4.82 -2.20
CA TYR A 21 -13.23 3.35 -2.22
C TYR A 21 -13.19 2.75 -0.82
N LEU A 22 -12.32 3.28 0.05
CA LEU A 22 -12.18 2.78 1.42
C LEU A 22 -13.45 3.05 2.24
N GLU A 23 -14.02 4.25 2.11
CA GLU A 23 -15.30 4.57 2.77
C GLU A 23 -16.44 3.67 2.28
N ALA A 24 -16.52 3.42 0.98
CA ALA A 24 -17.53 2.53 0.42
C ALA A 24 -17.35 1.08 0.90
N LEU A 25 -16.11 0.58 0.95
CA LEU A 25 -15.81 -0.75 1.45
C LEU A 25 -16.13 -0.89 2.94
N ASP A 26 -15.77 0.10 3.75
CA ASP A 26 -16.02 0.09 5.18
C ASP A 26 -17.51 0.11 5.51
N ARG A 27 -18.32 0.84 4.75
CA ARG A 27 -19.77 0.88 4.96
C ARG A 27 -20.52 -0.36 4.46
N GLN A 28 -20.07 -0.94 3.34
CA GLN A 28 -20.88 -1.90 2.59
C GLN A 28 -20.37 -3.34 2.69
N LYS A 29 -19.09 -3.55 3.01
CA LYS A 29 -18.42 -4.85 2.91
C LYS A 29 -17.67 -5.27 4.16
N LYS A 30 -17.14 -4.32 4.93
CA LYS A 30 -16.39 -4.61 6.17
C LYS A 30 -17.30 -5.27 7.19
N LYS A 31 -16.80 -6.33 7.84
CA LYS A 31 -17.46 -7.02 8.96
C LYS A 31 -17.02 -6.42 10.29
N GLU A 32 -17.79 -6.64 11.36
CA GLU A 32 -17.53 -6.06 12.68
C GLU A 32 -16.14 -6.38 13.25
N ASN A 33 -15.60 -7.55 12.93
CA ASN A 33 -14.31 -8.03 13.45
C ASN A 33 -13.14 -7.84 12.45
N GLU A 34 -13.31 -7.01 11.42
CA GLU A 34 -12.27 -6.70 10.45
C GLU A 34 -11.65 -5.32 10.72
N ASN A 35 -10.34 -5.20 10.48
CA ASN A 35 -9.66 -3.91 10.49
C ASN A 35 -10.25 -2.96 9.43
N PRO A 36 -10.06 -1.63 9.56
CA PRO A 36 -10.41 -0.69 8.51
C PRO A 36 -9.84 -1.09 7.15
N SER A 37 -10.59 -0.85 6.08
CA SER A 37 -10.16 -1.20 4.72
C SER A 37 -8.88 -0.46 4.36
N GLY A 38 -7.85 -1.21 3.97
CA GLY A 38 -6.61 -0.67 3.44
C GLY A 38 -6.65 -0.37 1.93
N GLY A 39 -5.87 0.63 1.50
CA GLY A 39 -5.74 1.03 0.10
C GLY A 39 -4.32 0.91 -0.45
N MET A 40 -4.16 0.50 -1.71
CA MET A 40 -2.86 0.53 -2.39
C MET A 40 -2.98 1.16 -3.77
N ILE A 41 -2.21 2.22 -4.00
CA ILE A 41 -2.09 2.90 -5.29
C ILE A 41 -0.79 2.43 -5.94
N LEU A 42 -0.90 1.77 -7.09
CA LEU A 42 0.21 1.29 -7.89
C LEU A 42 0.37 2.16 -9.14
N CYS A 43 1.49 2.86 -9.27
CA CYS A 43 1.79 3.74 -10.39
C CYS A 43 3.01 3.25 -11.19
N ALA A 44 3.10 3.64 -12.46
CA ALA A 44 4.29 3.36 -13.28
C ALA A 44 5.54 4.10 -12.78
N SER A 45 5.34 5.24 -12.11
CA SER A 45 6.39 5.97 -11.40
C SER A 45 5.79 6.87 -10.33
N LYS A 46 6.59 7.26 -9.34
CA LYS A 46 6.21 8.24 -8.33
C LYS A 46 7.36 9.20 -8.02
N ASP A 47 7.00 10.29 -7.36
CA ASP A 47 7.92 11.29 -6.86
C ASP A 47 7.68 11.35 -5.36
N ASP A 48 8.71 11.01 -4.59
CA ASP A 48 8.57 10.73 -3.17
C ASP A 48 8.11 11.97 -2.39
N GLU A 49 8.60 13.16 -2.76
CA GLU A 49 8.21 14.43 -2.14
C GLU A 49 6.74 14.76 -2.45
N VAL A 50 6.30 14.54 -3.69
CA VAL A 50 4.89 14.74 -4.07
C VAL A 50 3.96 13.78 -3.33
N VAL A 51 4.38 12.52 -3.20
CA VAL A 51 3.62 11.49 -2.46
C VAL A 51 3.54 11.86 -0.99
N GLU A 52 4.66 12.22 -0.38
CA GLU A 52 4.72 12.64 1.02
C GLU A 52 3.81 13.84 1.28
N TYR A 53 3.90 14.88 0.45
CA TYR A 53 3.06 16.07 0.60
C TYR A 53 1.57 15.72 0.48
N ALA A 54 1.20 14.93 -0.52
CA ALA A 54 -0.18 14.52 -0.77
C ALA A 54 -0.74 13.63 0.37
N MET A 55 0.10 12.81 1.00
CA MET A 55 -0.30 11.91 2.08
C MET A 55 -0.16 12.51 3.48
N SER A 56 0.53 13.64 3.65
CA SER A 56 0.87 14.25 4.94
C SER A 56 -0.31 14.46 5.91
N ARG A 57 -1.54 14.58 5.38
CA ARG A 57 -2.78 14.77 6.16
C ARG A 57 -3.82 13.68 5.93
N THR A 58 -3.49 12.62 5.19
CA THR A 58 -4.45 11.54 4.97
C THR A 58 -4.52 10.67 6.23
N LEU A 59 -5.74 10.36 6.66
CA LEU A 59 -6.00 9.47 7.81
C LEU A 59 -6.33 8.04 7.36
N SER A 60 -6.64 7.87 6.09
CA SER A 60 -6.98 6.58 5.51
C SER A 60 -5.76 5.67 5.44
N PRO A 61 -5.88 4.39 5.83
CA PRO A 61 -4.77 3.44 5.78
C PRO A 61 -4.48 3.08 4.32
N MET A 62 -3.57 3.81 3.67
CA MET A 62 -3.20 3.56 2.29
C MET A 62 -1.70 3.71 2.03
N MET A 63 -1.22 3.13 0.93
CA MET A 63 0.16 3.21 0.46
C MET A 63 0.22 3.51 -1.04
N VAL A 64 1.21 4.30 -1.46
CA VAL A 64 1.56 4.54 -2.87
C VAL A 64 2.87 3.85 -3.19
N ALA A 65 2.88 3.01 -4.22
CA ALA A 65 4.07 2.31 -4.68
C ALA A 65 4.22 2.37 -6.20
N GLU A 66 5.48 2.30 -6.65
CA GLU A 66 5.79 2.07 -8.05
C GLU A 66 5.75 0.56 -8.32
N TYR A 67 5.10 0.15 -9.41
CA TYR A 67 5.07 -1.26 -9.80
C TYR A 67 6.22 -1.61 -10.73
N GLN A 68 6.61 -2.88 -10.70
CA GLN A 68 7.55 -3.45 -11.66
C GLN A 68 6.78 -4.33 -12.66
N LEU A 69 7.10 -4.19 -13.94
CA LEU A 69 6.49 -5.00 -15.01
C LEU A 69 7.08 -6.41 -15.11
N GLN A 70 8.23 -6.63 -14.47
CA GLN A 70 8.92 -7.91 -14.42
C GLN A 70 9.06 -8.35 -12.97
N LEU A 71 8.93 -9.66 -12.76
CA LEU A 71 9.20 -10.25 -11.46
C LEU A 71 10.71 -10.17 -11.17
N PRO A 72 11.11 -9.87 -9.92
CA PRO A 72 12.49 -10.00 -9.49
C PRO A 72 12.98 -11.44 -9.70
N ASP A 73 14.30 -11.60 -9.86
CA ASP A 73 14.92 -12.92 -10.01
C ASP A 73 14.54 -13.85 -8.85
N LYS A 74 14.25 -15.12 -9.17
CA LYS A 74 13.81 -16.12 -8.19
C LYS A 74 14.79 -16.26 -7.02
N ASN A 75 16.09 -16.19 -7.27
CA ASN A 75 17.11 -16.31 -6.24
C ASN A 75 17.08 -15.11 -5.29
N VAL A 76 16.80 -13.91 -5.80
CA VAL A 76 16.64 -12.70 -4.97
C VAL A 76 15.43 -12.85 -4.05
N LEU A 77 14.31 -13.34 -4.59
CA LEU A 77 13.10 -13.59 -3.81
C LEU A 77 13.34 -14.65 -2.73
N GLN A 78 14.01 -15.76 -3.07
CA GLN A 78 14.34 -16.82 -2.10
C GLN A 78 15.23 -16.31 -0.98
N LYS A 79 16.26 -15.52 -1.30
CA LYS A 79 17.14 -14.91 -0.31
C LYS A 79 16.38 -13.97 0.62
N LYS A 80 15.55 -13.07 0.06
CA LYS A 80 14.73 -12.14 0.85
C LYS A 80 13.75 -12.86 1.76
N LEU A 81 13.14 -13.94 1.28
CA LEU A 81 12.24 -14.76 2.09
C LEU A 81 12.97 -15.41 3.26
N GLN A 82 14.18 -15.96 3.03
CA GLN A 82 15.01 -16.52 4.10
C GLN A 82 15.42 -15.45 5.11
N GLU A 83 15.78 -14.25 4.67
CA GLU A 83 16.07 -13.10 5.54
C GLU A 83 14.88 -12.78 6.47
N LEU A 84 13.66 -12.72 5.93
CA LEU A 84 12.45 -12.44 6.71
C LEU A 84 12.10 -13.55 7.71
N ILE A 85 12.29 -14.81 7.33
CA ILE A 85 12.05 -15.97 8.21
C ILE A 85 13.03 -15.98 9.38
N ASN A 86 14.28 -15.56 9.15
CA ASN A 86 15.34 -15.55 10.16
C ASN A 86 15.37 -14.26 11.00
N MET A 87 14.48 -13.31 10.74
CA MET A 87 14.41 -12.08 11.52
C MET A 87 13.93 -12.43 12.93
N PRO A 88 14.66 -12.06 13.99
CA PRO A 88 14.20 -12.28 15.36
C PRO A 88 12.85 -11.60 15.52
N LEU A 89 11.86 -12.34 16.04
CA LEU A 89 10.63 -11.71 16.51
C LEU A 89 11.04 -10.72 17.59
N LEU A 90 10.70 -9.44 17.41
CA LEU A 90 10.73 -8.52 18.53
C LEU A 90 9.73 -9.08 19.55
N GLU A 91 10.24 -9.55 20.69
CA GLU A 91 9.39 -9.78 21.84
C GLU A 91 8.84 -8.40 22.21
N ASP A 92 7.52 -8.25 22.17
CA ASP A 92 6.86 -7.07 22.71
C ASP A 92 7.13 -7.09 24.23
N ASP A 93 8.14 -6.33 24.68
CA ASP A 93 8.38 -6.08 26.11
C ASP A 93 7.11 -5.44 26.69
N GLU A 94 6.40 -6.18 27.56
CA GLU A 94 5.23 -5.71 28.35
C GLU A 94 5.53 -4.48 29.21
#